data_AF-A0A485MFA9-F1
#
_entry.id   AF-A0A485MFA9-F1
#
_cell.length_a   1.000
_cell.length_b   1.000
_cell.length_c   1.000
_cell.angle_alpha   90.00
_cell.angle_beta   90.00
_cell.angle_gamma   90.00
#
_symmetry.space_group_name_H-M   'P 1'
#
loop_
_entity.id
_entity.type
_entity.pdbx_description
1 polymer ?
#
loop_
_entity_poly.entity_id
_entity_poly.type
_entity_poly.pdbx_seq_one_letter_code
_entity_poly.pdbx_strand_id
1 'polypeptide(L)'
;MEYFRRWSKFYPFFSLSEFISRLHYPIQGFVNSTCVFPFIYGDVIHYNCISIHSDYAWCSLDRKFQGRWRYCTGQDPPKCTFPFLFGKKLFHKCTKEGYILNRSWCSLTKNYNQDGKWKQCSPHK
;
A
#
# COMPACT_ATOMS: atom_id res chain seq x y z
N MET A 1 9.85 -22.92 4.17
CA MET A 1 8.50 -23.52 4.22
C MET A 1 8.17 -23.88 5.67
N GLU A 2 8.02 -22.88 6.54
CA GLU A 2 7.84 -23.14 7.98
C GLU A 2 7.14 -21.95 8.64
N TYR A 3 5.88 -21.73 8.31
CA TYR A 3 4.97 -20.88 9.10
C TYR A 3 3.49 -21.32 9.01
N PHE A 4 3.22 -22.50 8.45
CA PHE A 4 1.85 -22.92 8.09
C PHE A 4 1.26 -24.02 8.99
N ARG A 5 1.83 -24.32 10.15
CA ARG A 5 1.33 -25.41 11.02
C ARG A 5 1.38 -25.08 12.51
N ARG A 6 0.58 -24.13 12.99
CA ARG A 6 0.37 -24.00 14.44
C ARG A 6 -0.95 -23.33 14.86
N TRP A 7 -2.06 -23.58 14.18
CA TRP A 7 -3.38 -23.19 14.69
C TRP A 7 -4.44 -24.24 14.34
N SER A 8 -4.29 -25.46 14.86
CA SER A 8 -5.31 -26.52 14.74
C SER A 8 -5.67 -27.18 16.06
N LYS A 9 -5.31 -26.59 17.20
CA LYS A 9 -5.65 -27.13 18.52
C LYS A 9 -5.91 -26.00 19.50
N PHE A 10 -7.17 -25.61 19.65
CA PHE A 10 -7.84 -25.12 20.87
C PHE A 10 -9.21 -24.54 20.47
N TYR A 11 -10.18 -25.42 20.20
CA TYR A 11 -11.59 -25.06 20.13
C TYR A 11 -12.37 -25.97 21.08
N PRO A 12 -12.79 -25.50 22.26
CA PRO A 12 -13.72 -26.23 23.12
C PRO A 12 -15.12 -26.18 22.50
N PHE A 13 -15.90 -27.23 22.78
CA PHE A 13 -17.34 -27.31 22.54
C PHE A 13 -18.05 -26.04 23.01
N PHE A 14 -18.73 -25.33 22.10
CA PHE A 14 -19.60 -24.21 22.46
C PHE A 14 -20.96 -24.34 21.75
N SER A 15 -22.02 -24.16 22.55
CA SER A 15 -23.44 -24.29 22.19
C SER A 15 -23.84 -23.41 21.01
N LEU A 16 -24.81 -23.88 20.21
CA LEU A 16 -25.41 -23.18 19.07
C LEU A 16 -25.93 -21.77 19.43
N SER A 17 -26.28 -21.54 20.69
CA SER A 17 -26.74 -20.25 21.22
C SER A 17 -25.62 -19.20 21.40
N GLU A 18 -24.37 -19.62 21.58
CA GLU A 18 -23.22 -18.71 21.69
C GLU A 18 -22.63 -18.32 20.32
N PHE A 19 -23.04 -19.03 19.26
CA PHE A 19 -22.64 -18.74 17.89
C PHE A 19 -23.31 -17.46 17.36
N ILE A 20 -24.53 -17.15 17.78
CA ILE A 20 -25.31 -15.99 17.31
C ILE A 20 -24.81 -14.69 17.97
N SER A 21 -24.39 -14.72 19.24
CA SER A 21 -23.87 -13.54 19.95
C SER A 21 -22.43 -13.17 19.56
N ARG A 22 -21.67 -14.07 18.93
CA ARG A 22 -20.35 -13.76 18.31
C ARG A 22 -20.46 -13.29 16.86
N LEU A 23 -21.64 -13.36 16.24
CA LEU A 23 -21.87 -12.92 14.86
C LEU A 23 -22.23 -11.42 14.75
N HIS A 24 -22.39 -10.71 15.87
CA HIS A 24 -22.60 -9.26 15.90
C HIS A 24 -21.52 -8.53 16.71
N TYR A 25 -20.27 -8.59 16.25
CA TYR A 25 -19.27 -7.52 16.38
C TYR A 25 -18.09 -7.76 15.42
N PRO A 26 -17.70 -6.80 14.59
CA PRO A 26 -18.35 -6.48 13.34
C PRO A 26 -17.56 -7.08 12.16
N ILE A 27 -18.26 -7.54 11.13
CA ILE A 27 -17.72 -7.71 9.76
C ILE A 27 -17.49 -6.31 9.11
N GLN A 28 -17.28 -5.27 9.93
CA GLN A 28 -17.15 -3.87 9.56
C GLN A 28 -15.71 -3.38 9.75
N GLY A 29 -14.74 -4.28 9.61
CA GLY A 29 -13.30 -3.98 9.59
C GLY A 29 -12.58 -4.39 8.30
N PHE A 30 -13.20 -5.20 7.43
CA PHE A 30 -12.53 -5.71 6.22
C PHE A 30 -12.80 -4.84 4.98
N VAL A 31 -13.83 -3.99 4.99
CA VAL A 31 -14.33 -3.31 3.78
C VAL A 31 -13.66 -1.95 3.52
N ASN A 32 -12.90 -1.40 4.47
CA ASN A 32 -12.22 -0.09 4.32
C ASN A 32 -10.70 -0.16 4.57
N SER A 33 -10.08 -1.32 4.34
CA SER A 33 -8.63 -1.47 4.46
C SER A 33 -7.95 -0.99 3.17
N THR A 34 -7.40 0.23 3.20
CA THR A 34 -6.68 0.80 2.05
C THR A 34 -5.18 0.55 2.16
N CYS A 35 -4.49 0.49 1.02
CA CYS A 35 -3.03 0.44 1.01
C CYS A 35 -2.42 1.64 1.74
N VAL A 36 -1.48 1.36 2.64
CA VAL A 36 -0.70 2.40 3.32
C VAL A 36 0.60 2.61 2.54
N PHE A 37 0.77 3.79 1.99
CA PHE A 37 2.04 4.20 1.37
C PHE A 37 2.64 5.40 2.11
N PRO A 38 3.95 5.41 2.37
CA PRO A 38 4.85 4.27 2.22
C PRO A 38 4.67 3.21 3.31
N PHE A 39 4.98 1.95 3.02
CA PHE A 39 5.05 0.87 4.00
C PHE A 39 6.42 0.20 4.03
N ILE A 40 6.79 -0.37 5.16
CA ILE A 40 8.05 -1.08 5.40
C ILE A 40 7.78 -2.57 5.31
N TYR A 41 8.49 -3.27 4.43
CA TYR A 41 8.50 -4.73 4.32
C TYR A 41 9.94 -5.23 4.28
N GLY A 42 10.30 -6.14 5.19
CA GLY A 42 11.70 -6.37 5.54
C GLY A 42 12.32 -5.07 6.06
N ASP A 43 13.42 -4.65 5.44
CA ASP A 43 14.14 -3.41 5.75
C ASP A 43 14.01 -2.34 4.65
N VAL A 44 13.02 -2.51 3.76
CA VAL A 44 12.83 -1.64 2.58
C VAL A 44 11.52 -0.86 2.69
N ILE A 45 11.58 0.43 2.35
CA ILE A 45 10.42 1.32 2.27
C ILE A 45 9.85 1.27 0.85
N HIS A 46 8.58 0.90 0.72
CA HIS A 46 7.86 0.79 -0.53
C HIS A 46 6.80 1.88 -0.66
N TYR A 47 6.79 2.56 -1.81
CA TYR A 47 5.89 3.69 -2.10
C TYR A 47 4.75 3.32 -3.06
N ASN A 48 4.74 2.08 -3.53
CA ASN A 48 3.79 1.51 -4.48
C ASN A 48 3.57 0.03 -4.16
N CYS A 49 2.57 -0.58 -4.80
CA CYS A 49 2.36 -2.02 -4.72
C CYS A 49 3.59 -2.79 -5.19
N ILE A 50 3.91 -3.88 -4.50
CA ILE A 50 5.07 -4.72 -4.77
C ILE A 50 4.64 -6.13 -5.15
N SER A 51 5.46 -6.84 -5.91
CA SER A 51 5.25 -8.26 -6.25
C SER A 51 6.29 -9.16 -5.57
N ILE A 52 6.86 -8.71 -4.44
CA ILE A 52 7.85 -9.50 -3.71
C ILE A 52 7.16 -10.75 -3.17
N HIS A 53 7.69 -11.93 -3.54
CA HIS A 53 7.14 -13.25 -3.18
C HIS A 53 5.67 -13.47 -3.58
N SER A 54 5.20 -12.83 -4.64
CA SER A 54 3.84 -13.03 -5.16
C SER A 54 3.78 -12.76 -6.67
N ASP A 55 2.96 -13.52 -7.37
CA ASP A 55 2.67 -13.26 -8.79
C ASP A 55 1.80 -12.02 -8.99
N TYR A 56 1.12 -11.55 -7.93
CA TYR A 56 0.23 -10.39 -7.96
C TYR A 56 0.78 -9.26 -7.11
N ALA A 57 0.59 -8.02 -7.57
CA ALA A 57 0.98 -6.84 -6.83
C ALA A 57 0.14 -6.68 -5.56
N TRP A 58 0.79 -6.47 -4.42
CA TRP A 58 0.16 -6.33 -3.12
C TRP A 58 0.73 -5.14 -2.35
N CYS A 59 0.03 -4.73 -1.30
CA CYS A 59 0.44 -3.66 -0.39
C CYS A 59 0.17 -4.04 1.07
N SER A 60 0.90 -3.41 1.98
CA SER A 60 0.55 -3.49 3.41
C SER A 60 -0.59 -2.54 3.75
N LEU A 61 -1.38 -2.97 4.74
CA LEU A 61 -2.40 -2.16 5.39
C LEU A 61 -1.83 -1.40 6.61
N ASP A 62 -0.54 -1.54 6.85
CA ASP A 62 0.20 -0.95 7.97
C ASP A 62 1.46 -0.25 7.44
N ARG A 63 1.91 0.80 8.15
CA ARG A 63 3.19 1.45 7.84
C ARG A 63 4.39 0.51 8.06
N LYS A 64 4.33 -0.36 9.07
CA LYS A 64 5.32 -1.42 9.30
C LYS A 64 4.58 -2.75 9.17
N PHE A 65 5.04 -3.60 8.25
CA PHE A 65 4.36 -4.84 7.92
C PHE A 65 4.20 -5.74 9.15
N GLN A 66 2.95 -6.06 9.48
CA GLN A 66 2.55 -6.90 10.62
C GLN A 66 1.75 -8.14 10.15
N GLY A 67 1.83 -8.47 8.86
CA GLY A 67 1.07 -9.58 8.27
C GLY A 67 -0.29 -9.18 7.70
N ARG A 68 -0.72 -7.91 7.83
CA ARG A 68 -1.93 -7.40 7.15
C ARG A 68 -1.59 -6.84 5.77
N TRP A 69 -2.21 -7.42 4.74
CA TRP A 69 -2.00 -7.05 3.35
C TRP A 69 -3.23 -7.37 2.50
N ARG A 70 -3.25 -6.81 1.29
CA ARG A 70 -4.21 -7.14 0.22
C ARG A 70 -3.55 -7.03 -1.14
N TYR A 71 -4.13 -7.69 -2.13
CA TYR A 71 -3.80 -7.43 -3.53
C TYR A 71 -4.27 -6.03 -3.94
N CYS A 72 -3.44 -5.36 -4.72
CA CYS A 72 -3.75 -4.05 -5.24
C CYS A 72 -4.75 -4.13 -6.38
N THR A 73 -5.58 -3.10 -6.48
CA THR A 73 -6.46 -2.87 -7.63
C THR A 73 -6.11 -1.54 -8.29
N GLY A 74 -6.80 -1.17 -9.38
CA GLY A 74 -6.66 0.15 -9.99
C GLY A 74 -7.00 1.32 -9.05
N GLN A 75 -7.60 1.05 -7.89
CA GLN A 75 -7.91 2.04 -6.84
C GLN A 75 -6.79 2.24 -5.83
N ASP A 76 -5.69 1.50 -5.95
CA ASP A 76 -4.51 1.62 -5.08
C ASP A 76 -3.31 2.29 -5.78
N PRO A 77 -3.47 3.38 -6.57
CA PRO A 77 -2.33 4.01 -7.19
C PRO A 77 -1.46 4.67 -6.11
N PRO A 78 -0.13 4.62 -6.24
CA PRO A 78 0.75 5.39 -5.37
C PRO A 78 0.38 6.88 -5.44
N LYS A 79 0.45 7.61 -4.32
CA LYS A 79 0.07 9.03 -4.27
C LYS A 79 1.27 9.92 -4.51
N CYS A 80 1.06 11.02 -5.23
CA CYS A 80 2.07 12.07 -5.36
C CYS A 80 2.28 12.73 -3.99
N THR A 81 3.54 13.06 -3.68
CA THR A 81 3.88 13.89 -2.53
C THR A 81 4.06 15.32 -3.00
N PHE A 82 3.28 16.27 -2.46
CA PHE A 82 3.41 17.69 -2.79
C PHE A 82 3.65 18.52 -1.51
N PRO A 83 4.51 19.56 -1.59
CA PRO A 83 5.46 19.81 -2.68
C PRO A 83 6.59 18.77 -2.70
N PHE A 84 7.21 18.59 -3.87
CA PHE A 84 8.44 17.81 -3.99
C PHE A 84 9.57 18.60 -4.66
N LEU A 85 10.80 18.35 -4.22
CA LEU A 85 12.02 18.95 -4.76
C LEU A 85 12.55 18.13 -5.94
N PHE A 86 12.72 18.78 -7.10
CA PHE A 86 13.42 18.23 -8.26
C PHE A 86 14.36 19.29 -8.86
N GLY A 87 15.62 18.92 -9.07
CA GLY A 87 16.68 19.87 -9.42
C GLY A 87 16.81 20.93 -8.33
N LYS A 88 16.57 22.19 -8.67
CA LYS A 88 16.58 23.34 -7.74
C LYS A 88 15.17 23.95 -7.54
N LYS A 89 14.10 23.22 -7.89
CA LYS A 89 12.73 23.74 -7.90
C LYS A 89 11.78 22.86 -7.06
N LEU A 90 10.81 23.51 -6.41
CA LEU A 90 9.69 22.85 -5.73
C LEU A 90 8.47 22.79 -6.65
N PHE A 91 7.91 21.58 -6.79
CA PHE A 91 6.72 21.34 -7.60
C PHE A 91 5.52 21.03 -6.71
N HIS A 92 4.42 21.77 -6.93
CA HIS A 92 3.14 21.60 -6.21
C HIS A 92 2.08 20.85 -7.04
N LYS A 93 2.44 20.46 -8.26
CA LYS A 93 1.59 19.71 -9.20
C LYS A 93 2.48 18.84 -10.08
N CYS A 94 1.87 17.93 -10.83
CA CYS A 94 2.59 17.14 -11.82
C CYS A 94 3.33 18.05 -12.81
N THR A 95 4.57 17.70 -13.14
CA THR A 95 5.43 18.45 -14.05
C THR A 95 5.80 17.59 -15.25
N LYS A 96 6.12 18.23 -16.38
CA LYS A 96 6.73 17.57 -17.55
C LYS A 96 8.23 17.80 -17.60
N GLU A 97 8.77 18.59 -16.68
CA GLU A 97 10.18 18.95 -16.65
C GLU A 97 11.05 17.69 -16.48
N GLY A 98 12.12 17.58 -17.27
CA GLY A 98 13.04 16.44 -17.21
C GLY A 98 12.52 15.11 -17.79
N TYR A 99 11.31 15.06 -18.38
CA TYR A 99 10.75 13.82 -18.94
C TYR A 99 10.56 13.90 -20.45
N ILE A 100 11.01 12.86 -21.16
CA ILE A 100 10.90 12.74 -22.63
C ILE A 100 9.46 12.30 -22.97
N LEU A 101 8.93 12.70 -24.13
CA LEU A 101 7.59 12.34 -24.63
C LEU A 101 6.40 13.07 -23.99
N ASN A 102 6.61 14.27 -23.41
CA ASN A 102 5.53 15.19 -23.03
C ASN A 102 4.54 14.65 -21.96
N ARG A 103 4.93 13.57 -21.26
CA ARG A 103 4.17 12.94 -20.16
C ARG A 103 4.47 13.66 -18.85
N SER A 104 3.44 13.94 -18.06
CA SER A 104 3.59 14.54 -16.75
C SER A 104 3.85 13.48 -15.68
N TRP A 105 4.61 13.86 -14.65
CA TRP A 105 5.00 13.00 -13.55
C TRP A 105 5.00 13.75 -12.22
N CYS A 106 5.01 13.02 -11.11
CA CYS A 106 5.17 13.56 -9.77
C CYS A 106 6.08 12.66 -8.93
N SER A 107 6.75 13.24 -7.93
CA SER A 107 7.50 12.44 -6.96
C SER A 107 6.56 11.74 -5.97
N LEU A 108 7.01 10.59 -5.48
CA LEU A 108 6.39 9.89 -4.35
C LEU A 108 6.99 10.33 -3.00
N THR A 109 8.06 11.13 -3.00
CA THR A 109 8.72 11.63 -1.79
C THR A 109 8.86 13.16 -1.82
N LYS A 110 9.31 13.74 -0.71
CA LYS A 110 9.57 15.18 -0.61
C LYS A 110 10.81 15.60 -1.40
N ASN A 111 11.81 14.72 -1.53
CA ASN A 111 13.08 15.01 -2.19
C ASN A 111 13.35 13.99 -3.29
N TYR A 112 12.88 14.27 -4.51
CA TYR A 112 13.10 13.39 -5.64
C TYR A 112 14.60 13.23 -5.96
N ASN A 113 15.39 14.30 -5.79
CA ASN A 113 16.82 14.25 -6.11
C ASN A 113 17.56 13.19 -5.29
N GLN A 114 17.12 12.95 -4.05
CA GLN A 114 17.70 11.95 -3.16
C GLN A 114 17.09 10.57 -3.38
N ASP A 115 15.76 10.48 -3.50
CA ASP A 115 15.07 9.19 -3.42
C ASP A 115 14.81 8.55 -4.79
N GLY A 116 14.75 9.37 -5.84
CA GLY A 116 14.45 8.95 -7.22
C GLY A 116 13.08 8.29 -7.39
N LYS A 117 12.15 8.43 -6.43
CA LYS A 117 10.83 7.80 -6.48
C LYS A 117 9.79 8.69 -7.14
N TRP A 118 9.10 8.17 -8.14
CA TRP A 118 8.13 8.92 -8.93
C TRP A 118 7.05 8.01 -9.53
N LYS A 119 5.98 8.63 -10.05
CA LYS A 119 5.01 7.98 -10.93
C LYS A 119 4.62 8.90 -12.08
N GLN A 120 4.18 8.30 -13.18
CA GLN A 120 3.48 9.04 -14.23
C GLN A 120 2.13 9.52 -13.69
N CYS A 121 1.78 10.78 -13.97
CA CYS A 121 0.45 11.28 -13.68
C CYS A 121 -0.53 10.87 -14.79
N SER A 122 -1.78 10.58 -14.40
CA SER A 122 -2.84 10.30 -15.37
C SER A 122 -3.05 11.52 -16.27
N PRO A 123 -3.26 11.34 -17.59
CA PRO A 123 -3.54 12.44 -18.51
C PRO A 123 -4.91 13.09 -18.27
N HIS A 124 -5.81 12.38 -17.59
CA HIS A 124 -7.13 12.85 -17.21
C HIS A 124 -7.09 13.27 -15.74
N LYS A 125 -7.42 14.53 -15.48
CA LYS A 125 -7.60 15.11 -14.15
C LYS A 125 -9.02 15.62 -14.06
#